data_AF-A0A239H317-F1
#
_entry.id   AF-A0A239H317-F1
#
_cell.length_a   1.000
_cell.length_b   1.000
_cell.length_c   1.000
_cell.angle_alpha   90.00
_cell.angle_beta   90.00
_cell.angle_gamma   90.00
#
_symmetry.space_group_name_H-M   'P 1'
#
loop_
_entity.id
_entity.type
_entity.pdbx_description
1 polymer ?
#
loop_
_entity_poly.entity_id
_entity_poly.type
_entity_poly.pdbx_seq_one_letter_code
_entity_poly.pdbx_strand_id
1 'polypeptide(L)'
;MRGIGIAGALAAGLAAPGQAGQPLRESLVECSVLVELLLGEQSFQPGENAMIDLYVSASRSMREEALRRTSEGYVAETALAKREAWHARWDAGDWDDPANRDELVDWWTYCFKLADHLALKP
;
A
#
# COMPACT_ATOMS: atom_id res chain seq x y z
N MET A 1 8.95 -29.56 28.55
CA MET A 1 7.93 -28.53 28.29
C MET A 1 8.18 -27.97 26.91
N ARG A 2 7.38 -28.39 25.92
CA ARG A 2 7.50 -27.95 24.53
C ARG A 2 6.82 -26.59 24.40
N GLY A 3 7.60 -25.53 24.24
CA GLY A 3 7.09 -24.21 23.90
C GLY A 3 6.62 -24.22 22.45
N ILE A 4 5.30 -24.20 22.25
CA ILE A 4 4.71 -23.95 20.94
C ILE A 4 4.79 -22.43 20.74
N GLY A 5 5.83 -21.99 20.05
CA GLY A 5 5.92 -20.62 19.55
C GLY A 5 4.86 -20.44 18.48
N ILE A 6 3.92 -19.53 18.74
CA ILE A 6 2.86 -19.14 17.81
C ILE A 6 3.53 -18.47 16.61
N ALA A 7 3.68 -19.22 15.51
CA ALA A 7 3.98 -18.65 14.22
C ALA A 7 2.77 -17.79 13.83
N GLY A 8 2.95 -16.46 13.82
CA GLY A 8 1.99 -15.53 13.26
C GLY A 8 1.78 -15.91 11.80
N ALA A 9 0.64 -16.51 11.51
CA ALA A 9 0.23 -16.83 10.15
C ALA A 9 -0.10 -15.51 9.43
N LEU A 10 0.91 -14.89 8.83
CA LEU A 10 0.76 -14.03 7.66
C LEU A 10 0.34 -14.92 6.48
N ALA A 11 -0.86 -15.50 6.57
CA ALA A 11 -1.54 -16.08 5.43
C ALA A 11 -2.08 -14.91 4.60
N ALA A 12 -1.18 -14.19 3.93
CA ALA A 12 -1.52 -13.13 2.99
C ALA A 12 -2.01 -13.78 1.68
N GLY A 13 -3.22 -14.32 1.72
CA GLY A 13 -3.97 -14.62 0.51
C GLY A 13 -4.26 -13.31 -0.21
N LEU A 14 -3.81 -13.21 -1.46
CA LEU A 14 -3.90 -12.03 -2.31
C LEU A 14 -5.37 -11.59 -2.44
N ALA A 15 -5.63 -10.39 -1.92
CA ALA A 15 -6.94 -9.82 -1.74
C ALA A 15 -7.27 -8.79 -2.82
N ALA A 16 -8.49 -8.82 -3.35
CA ALA A 16 -9.06 -7.67 -4.06
C ALA A 16 -9.24 -6.48 -3.07
N PRO A 17 -9.33 -5.22 -3.56
CA PRO A 17 -9.45 -4.07 -2.68
C PRO A 17 -10.69 -4.19 -1.80
N GLY A 18 -10.50 -4.01 -0.50
CA GLY A 18 -11.59 -4.13 0.47
C GLY A 18 -12.01 -5.57 0.77
N GLN A 19 -11.09 -6.54 0.77
CA GLN A 19 -11.36 -7.83 1.40
C GLN A 19 -11.95 -7.58 2.79
N ALA A 20 -13.14 -8.14 3.02
CA ALA A 20 -13.85 -8.02 4.27
C ALA A 20 -12.94 -8.47 5.42
N GLY A 21 -12.48 -7.51 6.23
CA GLY A 21 -11.65 -7.77 7.41
C GLY A 21 -10.19 -7.28 7.35
N GLN A 22 -9.69 -6.73 6.23
CA GLN A 22 -8.34 -6.16 6.23
C GLN A 22 -8.25 -5.00 7.25
N PRO A 23 -7.28 -5.01 8.18
CA PRO A 23 -7.11 -3.93 9.14
C PRO A 23 -6.84 -2.58 8.46
N LEU A 24 -7.41 -1.50 9.00
CA LEU A 24 -7.20 -0.14 8.50
C LEU A 24 -5.71 0.22 8.36
N ARG A 25 -4.91 -0.12 9.38
CA ARG A 25 -3.46 0.09 9.40
C ARG A 25 -2.72 -0.59 8.24
N GLU A 26 -3.16 -1.78 7.86
CA GLU A 26 -2.55 -2.54 6.78
C GLU A 26 -2.92 -1.92 5.44
N SER A 27 -4.17 -1.50 5.29
CA SER A 27 -4.67 -0.81 4.10
C SER A 27 -3.95 0.52 3.86
N LEU A 28 -3.65 1.26 4.92
CA LEU A 28 -2.85 2.49 4.83
C LEU A 28 -1.42 2.23 4.35
N VAL A 29 -0.78 1.17 4.85
CA VAL A 29 0.57 0.77 4.39
C VAL A 29 0.52 0.31 2.94
N GLU A 30 -0.44 -0.53 2.57
CA GLU A 30 -0.60 -1.05 1.23
C GLU A 30 -0.85 0.06 0.20
N CYS A 31 -1.72 1.02 0.52
CA CYS A 31 -1.97 2.16 -0.33
C CYS A 31 -0.74 3.07 -0.49
N SER A 32 0.00 3.28 0.60
CA SER A 32 1.25 4.04 0.54
C SER A 32 2.31 3.34 -0.33
N VAL A 33 2.44 2.01 -0.24
CA VAL A 33 3.32 1.21 -1.11
C VAL A 33 2.87 1.28 -2.57
N LEU A 34 1.58 1.14 -2.85
CA LEU A 34 1.05 1.21 -4.22
C LEU A 34 1.39 2.54 -4.88
N VAL A 35 1.19 3.66 -4.19
CA VAL A 35 1.52 4.99 -4.71
C VAL A 35 3.02 5.09 -5.02
N GLU A 36 3.89 4.58 -4.16
CA GLU A 36 5.34 4.59 -4.41
C GLU A 36 5.72 3.76 -5.65
N LEU A 37 5.12 2.59 -5.81
CA LEU A 37 5.37 1.73 -6.97
C LEU A 37 4.89 2.39 -8.27
N LEU A 38 3.74 3.06 -8.25
CA LEU A 38 3.18 3.75 -9.41
C LEU A 38 3.97 4.99 -9.83
N LEU A 39 4.53 5.72 -8.86
CA LEU A 39 5.47 6.81 -9.17
C LEU A 39 6.77 6.24 -9.73
N GLY A 40 7.16 5.05 -9.27
CA GLY A 40 8.40 4.37 -9.57
C GLY A 40 9.32 4.44 -8.34
N GLU A 41 10.17 3.45 -8.18
CA GLU A 41 11.08 3.34 -7.02
C GLU A 41 12.25 4.33 -7.05
N GLN A 42 12.19 5.32 -7.94
CA GLN A 42 13.20 6.34 -8.12
C GLN A 42 12.97 7.51 -7.17
N SER A 43 14.05 8.13 -6.72
CA SER A 43 14.01 9.29 -5.84
C SER A 43 13.49 10.51 -6.63
N PHE A 44 12.28 10.98 -6.34
CA PHE A 44 11.77 12.24 -6.88
C PHE A 44 12.37 13.42 -6.13
N GLN A 45 12.78 14.48 -6.85
CA GLN A 45 13.14 15.73 -6.21
C GLN A 45 11.87 16.56 -5.96
N PRO A 46 11.66 17.06 -4.74
CA PRO A 46 10.52 17.93 -4.45
C PRO A 46 10.49 19.17 -5.35
N GLY A 47 9.31 19.52 -5.87
CA GLY A 47 9.10 20.75 -6.64
C GLY A 47 9.32 20.64 -8.15
N GLU A 48 9.76 19.48 -8.67
CA GLU A 48 9.89 19.26 -10.11
C GLU A 48 8.54 19.06 -10.80
N ASN A 49 7.57 18.48 -10.09
CA ASN A 49 6.24 18.21 -10.63
C ASN A 49 5.20 18.20 -9.51
N ALA A 50 4.29 19.18 -9.54
CA ALA A 50 3.26 19.34 -8.51
C ALA A 50 2.32 18.13 -8.34
N MET A 51 2.08 17.36 -9.40
CA MET A 51 1.29 16.12 -9.31
C MET A 51 2.08 15.01 -8.62
N ILE A 52 3.37 14.89 -8.92
CA ILE A 52 4.24 13.93 -8.23
C ILE A 52 4.36 14.31 -6.76
N ASP A 53 4.57 15.59 -6.45
CA ASP A 53 4.63 16.09 -5.07
C ASP A 53 3.34 15.77 -4.28
N LEU A 54 2.18 15.94 -4.93
CA LEU A 54 0.88 15.59 -4.35
C LEU A 54 0.82 14.09 -3.99
N TYR A 55 1.23 13.21 -4.90
CA TYR A 55 1.19 11.76 -4.66
C TYR A 55 2.22 11.31 -3.63
N VAL A 56 3.44 11.85 -3.67
CA VAL A 56 4.48 11.61 -2.65
C VAL A 56 3.94 12.01 -1.28
N SER A 57 3.30 13.18 -1.18
CA SER A 57 2.75 13.64 0.10
C SER A 57 1.55 12.79 0.55
N ALA A 58 0.66 12.40 -0.35
CA ALA A 58 -0.45 11.49 -0.04
C ALA A 58 0.06 10.14 0.49
N SER A 59 1.08 9.55 -0.15
CA SER A 59 1.73 8.32 0.32
C SER A 59 2.31 8.50 1.72
N ARG A 60 3.07 9.59 1.94
CA ARG A 60 3.63 9.90 3.27
C ARG A 60 2.54 10.03 4.33
N SER A 61 1.46 10.75 4.06
CA SER A 61 0.36 10.95 5.02
C SER A 61 -0.34 9.63 5.36
N MET A 62 -0.50 8.71 4.42
CA MET A 62 -1.00 7.35 4.69
C MET A 62 -0.06 6.56 5.60
N ARG A 63 1.25 6.66 5.38
CA ARG A 63 2.24 5.97 6.22
C ARG A 63 2.34 6.56 7.62
N GLU A 64 2.33 7.88 7.73
CA GLU A 64 2.26 8.57 9.01
C GLU A 64 1.02 8.15 9.79
N GLU A 65 -0.13 8.02 9.11
CA GLU A 65 -1.34 7.54 9.74
C GLU A 65 -1.26 6.08 10.21
N ALA A 66 -0.62 5.21 9.43
CA ALA A 66 -0.35 3.85 9.85
C ALA A 66 0.57 3.83 11.09
N LEU A 67 1.59 4.68 11.13
CA LEU A 67 2.51 4.81 12.27
C LEU A 67 1.78 5.30 13.52
N ARG A 68 0.91 6.32 13.41
CA ARG A 68 0.10 6.81 14.54
C ARG A 68 -0.77 5.73 15.18
N ARG A 69 -1.16 4.71 14.40
CA ARG A 69 -2.07 3.64 14.85
C ARG A 69 -1.35 2.37 15.26
N THR A 70 -0.03 2.26 15.05
CA THR A 70 0.73 1.01 15.17
C THR A 70 2.16 1.24 15.68
N SER A 71 3.13 0.52 15.12
CA SER A 71 4.57 0.63 15.40
C SER A 71 5.35 0.72 14.09
N GLU A 72 6.54 1.30 14.16
CA GLU A 72 7.47 1.38 13.04
C GLU A 72 7.83 0.01 12.47
N GLY A 73 8.11 -0.97 13.33
CA GLY A 73 8.42 -2.34 12.93
C GLY A 73 7.27 -2.98 12.13
N TYR A 74 6.02 -2.82 12.58
CA TYR A 74 4.86 -3.33 11.85
C TYR A 74 4.71 -2.67 10.47
N VAL A 75 4.87 -1.34 10.39
CA VAL A 75 4.79 -0.60 9.12
C VAL A 75 5.89 -1.05 8.16
N ALA A 76 7.12 -1.22 8.64
CA ALA A 76 8.25 -1.64 7.80
C ALA A 76 8.07 -3.07 7.27
N GLU A 77 7.73 -4.03 8.14
CA GLU A 77 7.49 -5.43 7.75
C GLU A 77 6.31 -5.54 6.77
N THR A 78 5.21 -4.84 7.06
CA THR A 78 4.03 -4.84 6.19
C THR A 78 4.34 -4.19 4.84
N ALA A 79 5.10 -3.08 4.82
CA ALA A 79 5.45 -2.40 3.58
C ALA A 79 6.30 -3.30 2.67
N LEU A 80 7.27 -4.02 3.23
CA LEU A 80 8.07 -5.00 2.49
C LEU A 80 7.19 -6.10 1.90
N ALA A 81 6.37 -6.73 2.72
CA ALA A 81 5.48 -7.81 2.28
C ALA A 81 4.48 -7.35 1.20
N LYS A 82 3.91 -6.15 1.35
CA LYS A 82 2.98 -5.60 0.36
C LYS A 82 3.69 -5.23 -0.94
N ARG A 83 4.93 -4.74 -0.88
CA ARG A 83 5.72 -4.45 -2.09
C ARG A 83 5.98 -5.72 -2.90
N GLU A 84 6.42 -6.79 -2.25
CA GLU A 84 6.61 -8.09 -2.90
C GLU A 84 5.30 -8.62 -3.51
N ALA A 85 4.19 -8.51 -2.77
CA ALA A 85 2.88 -8.92 -3.26
C ALA A 85 2.43 -8.10 -4.48
N TRP A 86 2.66 -6.79 -4.49
CA TRP A 86 2.32 -5.93 -5.63
C TRP A 86 3.12 -6.25 -6.87
N HIS A 87 4.43 -6.49 -6.75
CA HIS A 87 5.26 -6.93 -7.88
C HIS A 87 4.77 -8.26 -8.45
N ALA A 88 4.47 -9.24 -7.58
CA ALA A 88 3.91 -10.52 -8.02
C ALA A 88 2.54 -10.37 -8.72
N ARG A 89 1.69 -9.44 -8.26
CA ARG A 89 0.40 -9.14 -8.90
C ARG A 89 0.57 -8.41 -10.23
N TRP A 90 1.55 -7.52 -10.34
CA TRP A 90 1.88 -6.84 -11.59
C TRP A 90 2.29 -7.84 -12.66
N ASP A 91 3.20 -8.76 -12.32
CA ASP A 91 3.68 -9.82 -13.20
C ASP A 91 2.54 -10.79 -13.59
N ALA A 92 1.72 -11.21 -12.63
CA ALA A 92 0.63 -12.15 -12.86
C ALA A 92 -0.54 -11.54 -13.65
N GLY A 93 -0.81 -10.25 -13.43
CA GLY A 93 -1.89 -9.51 -14.06
C GLY A 93 -1.52 -8.93 -15.43
N ASP A 94 -0.24 -8.98 -15.82
CA ASP A 94 0.29 -8.35 -17.04
C ASP A 94 -0.17 -6.89 -17.17
N TRP A 95 0.02 -6.12 -16.10
CA TRP A 95 -0.44 -4.74 -16.01
C TRP A 95 0.41 -3.76 -16.81
N ASP A 96 1.45 -4.23 -17.49
CA ASP A 96 2.11 -3.44 -18.52
C ASP A 96 1.18 -3.21 -19.72
N ASP A 97 0.27 -4.15 -20.01
CA ASP A 97 -0.85 -3.94 -20.94
C ASP A 97 -1.98 -3.13 -20.25
N PRO A 98 -2.31 -1.92 -20.76
CA PRO A 98 -3.42 -1.13 -20.24
C PRO A 98 -4.76 -1.86 -20.21
N ALA A 99 -4.98 -2.85 -21.10
CA ALA A 99 -6.21 -3.63 -21.15
C ALA A 99 -6.45 -4.49 -19.90
N ASN A 100 -5.41 -4.75 -19.10
CA ASN A 100 -5.47 -5.63 -17.93
C ASN A 100 -5.51 -4.87 -16.59
N ARG A 101 -5.62 -3.54 -16.60
CA ARG A 101 -5.44 -2.68 -15.40
C ARG A 101 -6.69 -2.45 -14.55
N ASP A 102 -7.81 -3.11 -14.83
CA ASP A 102 -9.07 -2.86 -14.10
C ASP A 102 -8.89 -3.03 -12.58
N GLU A 103 -8.21 -4.09 -12.15
CA GLU A 103 -7.93 -4.34 -10.73
C GLU A 103 -6.99 -3.28 -10.12
N LEU A 104 -6.00 -2.82 -10.89
CA LEU A 104 -5.11 -1.74 -10.47
C LEU A 104 -5.88 -0.43 -10.27
N VAL A 105 -6.84 -0.13 -11.16
CA VAL A 105 -7.72 1.04 -11.06
C VAL A 105 -8.64 0.95 -9.84
N ASP A 106 -9.16 -0.23 -9.52
CA ASP A 106 -9.98 -0.44 -8.32
C ASP A 106 -9.19 -0.18 -7.05
N TRP A 107 -7.95 -0.67 -6.98
CA TRP A 107 -7.07 -0.43 -5.85
C TRP A 107 -6.65 1.02 -5.71
N TRP A 108 -6.29 1.66 -6.82
CA TRP A 108 -6.02 3.08 -6.86
C TRP A 108 -7.23 3.86 -6.30
N THR A 109 -8.42 3.59 -6.82
CA THR A 109 -9.67 4.22 -6.38
C THR A 109 -9.94 4.00 -4.90
N TYR A 110 -9.71 2.78 -4.40
CA TYR A 110 -9.84 2.45 -2.98
C TYR A 110 -8.92 3.33 -2.12
N CYS A 111 -7.66 3.50 -2.51
CA CYS A 111 -6.70 4.29 -1.76
C CYS A 111 -7.09 5.77 -1.67
N PHE A 112 -7.63 6.37 -2.74
CA PHE A 112 -8.15 7.74 -2.68
C PHE A 112 -9.36 7.86 -1.76
N LYS A 113 -10.31 6.92 -1.85
CA LYS A 113 -11.49 6.92 -0.96
C LYS A 113 -11.09 6.74 0.49
N LEU A 114 -10.08 5.92 0.77
CA LEU A 114 -9.57 5.72 2.12
C LEU A 114 -8.92 6.99 2.68
N ALA A 115 -8.06 7.64 1.88
CA ALA A 115 -7.41 8.89 2.27
C ALA A 115 -8.43 10.01 2.52
N ASP A 116 -9.43 10.15 1.65
CA ASP A 116 -10.53 11.11 1.80
C ASP A 116 -11.38 10.82 3.03
N HIS A 117 -11.77 9.56 3.25
CA HIS A 117 -12.56 9.14 4.42
C HIS A 117 -11.86 9.49 5.75
N LEU A 118 -10.53 9.43 5.78
CA LEU A 118 -9.71 9.76 6.93
C LEU A 118 -9.28 11.23 6.98
N ALA A 119 -9.70 12.04 6.00
CA ALA A 119 -9.30 13.43 5.82
C ALA A 119 -7.77 13.63 5.86
N LEU A 120 -7.03 12.70 5.24
CA LEU A 120 -5.57 12.79 5.13
C LEU A 120 -5.24 13.94 4.18
N LYS A 121 -4.43 14.89 4.66
CA LYS A 121 -3.94 15.99 3.83
C LYS A 121 -2.68 15.53 3.10
N PRO A 122 -2.61 15.61 1.77
CA PRO A 122 -1.33 15.71 1.09
C PRO A 122 -0.68 17.08 1.39
#